data_AF-A0A523HQ06-F1
#
_entry.id   AF-A0A523HQ06-F1
#
_cell.length_a   1.000
_cell.length_b   1.000
_cell.length_c   1.000
_cell.angle_alpha   90.00
_cell.angle_beta   90.00
_cell.angle_gamma   90.00
#
_symmetry.space_group_name_H-M   'P 1'
#
loop_
_entity.id
_entity.type
_entity.pdbx_description
1 polymer ?
#
loop_
_entity_poly.entity_id
_entity_poly.type
_entity_poly.pdbx_seq_one_letter_code
_entity_poly.pdbx_strand_id
1 'polypeptide(L)'
;MADFAALALNGKRFSKEWILANYRNLNSDELKENEMATLSFCGRWLSGEEAFSVKTSGSTGPPRVIQLSRGQMKLSAHMTAKALSLQSGDRAFVCLSPQHIGGLMMLVRGLELGLALTVVEPSGNPFRSFGESSKQRFDFIALVPLQLYAILASGKSGLAGLNEMKTILVGGGPLPLQLQEKLEQVRAPVYQTFGMTETASHIALRRLNGVDKSESYQALPEVEVGQDVRGCLIIKSGVTRNERLVTNDMIELVSKRDFRWLGRIDNVINSGGMKVHAERVELAVAEILAALGECNELVLFVGGVPDERLGEMVVCVVESVELPARVVAGLRAGLSDKLEKHEVPQRFYSLDKLVRTPTGKINRKLNLDRLLAGSPYN
;
A
#
# COMPACT_ATOMS: atom_id res chain seq x y z
N MET A 1 27.72 -5.65 8.33
CA MET A 1 26.41 -6.24 8.65
C MET A 1 26.24 -6.11 10.15
N ALA A 2 25.11 -5.59 10.62
CA ALA A 2 24.77 -5.69 12.05
C ALA A 2 24.78 -7.17 12.48
N ASP A 3 25.02 -7.43 13.76
CA ASP A 3 25.15 -8.78 14.29
C ASP A 3 23.78 -9.49 14.33
N PHE A 4 23.39 -10.09 13.21
CA PHE A 4 22.18 -10.90 13.11
C PHE A 4 22.36 -12.18 13.92
N ALA A 5 21.79 -12.21 15.13
CA ALA A 5 21.89 -13.34 16.04
C ALA A 5 20.95 -14.51 15.66
N ALA A 6 19.66 -14.22 15.42
CA ALA A 6 18.66 -15.24 15.08
C ALA A 6 17.38 -14.65 14.48
N LEU A 7 16.67 -15.46 13.69
CA LEU A 7 15.31 -15.21 13.20
C LEU A 7 14.31 -16.01 14.03
N ALA A 8 13.28 -15.36 14.56
CA ALA A 8 12.11 -16.06 15.08
C ALA A 8 11.07 -16.19 13.96
N LEU A 9 10.65 -17.41 13.64
CA LEU A 9 9.71 -17.71 12.57
C LEU A 9 8.66 -18.71 13.10
N ASN A 10 7.41 -18.27 13.20
CA ASN A 10 6.29 -19.02 13.77
C ASN A 10 6.62 -19.69 15.13
N GLY A 11 7.35 -18.97 16.00
CA GLY A 11 7.74 -19.43 17.33
C GLY A 11 9.02 -20.29 17.38
N LYS A 12 9.56 -20.73 16.23
CA LYS A 12 10.86 -21.41 16.14
C LYS A 12 11.98 -20.39 15.95
N ARG A 13 13.17 -20.67 16.51
CA ARG A 13 14.37 -19.84 16.33
C ARG A 13 15.34 -20.51 15.37
N PHE A 14 15.85 -19.73 14.43
CA PHE A 14 16.83 -20.16 13.45
C PHE A 14 18.07 -19.27 13.56
N SER A 15 19.23 -19.87 13.86
CA SER A 15 20.49 -19.14 13.91
C SER A 15 20.99 -18.84 12.49
N LYS A 16 21.92 -17.89 12.37
CA LYS A 16 22.59 -17.55 11.12
C LYS A 16 23.27 -18.78 10.50
N GLU A 17 23.94 -19.58 11.31
CA GLU A 17 24.68 -20.78 10.89
C GLU A 17 23.72 -21.83 10.33
N TRP A 18 22.60 -22.07 11.03
CA TRP A 18 21.57 -22.99 10.55
C TRP A 18 21.01 -22.54 9.21
N ILE A 19 20.67 -21.25 9.07
CA ILE A 19 20.10 -20.73 7.81
C ILE A 19 21.10 -20.91 6.67
N LEU A 20 22.37 -20.52 6.87
CA LEU A 20 23.41 -20.68 5.85
C LEU A 20 23.64 -22.12 5.43
N ALA A 21 23.52 -23.07 6.36
CA ALA A 21 23.68 -24.49 6.09
C ALA A 21 22.49 -25.10 5.33
N ASN A 22 21.26 -24.60 5.52
CA ASN A 22 20.04 -25.29 5.10
C ASN A 22 19.21 -24.57 4.02
N TYR A 23 19.41 -23.27 3.77
CA TYR A 23 18.48 -22.48 2.93
C TYR A 23 18.31 -22.96 1.47
N ARG A 24 19.24 -23.78 0.97
CA ARG A 24 19.19 -24.37 -0.39
C ARG A 24 18.42 -25.70 -0.44
N ASN A 25 18.24 -26.36 0.71
CA ASN A 25 17.67 -27.70 0.83
C ASN A 25 16.50 -27.71 1.82
N LEU A 26 15.62 -26.70 1.73
CA LEU A 26 14.44 -26.60 2.59
C LEU A 26 13.38 -27.60 2.14
N ASN A 27 12.79 -28.33 3.09
CA ASN A 27 11.77 -29.35 2.83
C ASN A 27 10.35 -28.76 2.91
N SER A 28 9.56 -28.92 1.84
CA SER A 28 8.15 -28.48 1.79
C SER A 28 7.21 -29.32 2.66
N ASP A 29 7.60 -30.51 3.06
CA ASP A 29 6.81 -31.36 3.96
C ASP A 29 6.90 -30.89 5.42
N GLU A 30 7.91 -30.09 5.76
CA GLU A 30 8.19 -29.62 7.13
C GLU A 30 7.92 -28.13 7.33
N LEU A 31 7.96 -27.35 6.26
CA LEU A 31 7.88 -25.89 6.28
C LEU A 31 6.76 -25.40 5.37
N LYS A 32 6.01 -24.41 5.85
CA LYS A 32 5.03 -23.70 5.03
C LYS A 32 5.71 -22.86 3.95
N GLU A 33 4.97 -22.54 2.90
CA GLU A 33 5.46 -21.75 1.76
C GLU A 33 6.11 -20.42 2.20
N ASN A 34 5.47 -19.70 3.13
CA ASN A 34 5.98 -18.44 3.66
C ASN A 34 7.28 -18.63 4.49
N GLU A 35 7.38 -19.72 5.24
CA GLU A 35 8.58 -20.08 6.00
C GLU A 35 9.75 -20.39 5.05
N MET A 36 9.49 -21.21 4.02
CA MET A 36 10.47 -21.53 2.99
C MET A 36 10.95 -20.27 2.27
N ALA A 37 10.03 -19.41 1.85
CA ALA A 37 10.37 -18.16 1.17
C ALA A 37 11.22 -17.24 2.07
N THR A 38 10.88 -17.16 3.36
CA THR A 38 11.63 -16.39 4.36
C THR A 38 13.05 -16.93 4.54
N LEU A 39 13.19 -18.23 4.82
CA LEU A 39 14.49 -18.86 5.09
C LEU A 39 15.38 -18.86 3.84
N SER A 40 14.79 -19.14 2.66
CA SER A 40 15.48 -19.08 1.37
C SER A 40 16.03 -17.68 1.12
N PHE A 41 15.22 -16.64 1.30
CA PHE A 41 15.66 -15.26 1.11
C PHE A 41 16.77 -14.88 2.11
N CYS A 42 16.58 -15.18 3.40
CA CYS A 42 17.58 -14.88 4.43
C CYS A 42 18.92 -15.55 4.13
N GLY A 43 18.93 -16.83 3.71
CA GLY A 43 20.18 -17.51 3.37
C GLY A 43 20.86 -16.95 2.12
N ARG A 44 20.09 -16.63 1.07
CA ARG A 44 20.58 -15.90 -0.11
C ARG A 44 21.21 -14.56 0.27
N TRP A 45 20.54 -13.78 1.11
CA TRP A 45 21.06 -12.51 1.61
C TRP A 45 22.33 -12.67 2.45
N LEU A 46 22.36 -13.64 3.37
CA LEU A 46 23.49 -13.89 4.27
C LEU A 46 24.71 -14.48 3.55
N SER A 47 24.49 -15.22 2.45
CA SER A 47 25.56 -15.76 1.61
C SER A 47 26.16 -14.77 0.62
N GLY A 48 25.66 -13.51 0.61
CA GLY A 48 26.24 -12.43 -0.18
C GLY A 48 25.67 -12.30 -1.60
N GLU A 49 24.46 -12.79 -1.86
CA GLU A 49 23.84 -12.59 -3.17
C GLU A 49 23.60 -11.10 -3.46
N GLU A 50 23.96 -10.69 -4.69
CA GLU A 50 24.01 -9.28 -5.11
C GLU A 50 22.78 -8.82 -5.91
N ALA A 51 21.90 -9.73 -6.34
CA ALA A 51 20.72 -9.40 -7.13
C ALA A 51 19.50 -10.24 -6.75
N PHE A 52 18.32 -9.63 -6.76
CA PHE A 52 17.07 -10.25 -6.34
C PHE A 52 15.94 -9.94 -7.32
N SER A 53 15.31 -11.00 -7.85
CA SER A 53 14.12 -10.94 -8.69
C SER A 53 12.87 -10.69 -7.87
N VAL A 54 12.12 -9.63 -8.18
CA VAL A 54 10.85 -9.30 -7.51
C VAL A 54 9.74 -9.14 -8.55
N LYS A 55 8.59 -9.77 -8.32
CA LYS A 55 7.42 -9.64 -9.19
C LYS A 55 6.61 -8.40 -8.81
N THR A 56 6.26 -7.59 -9.80
CA THR A 56 5.34 -6.46 -9.67
C THR A 56 3.89 -6.90 -9.84
N SER A 57 2.97 -6.17 -9.21
CA SER A 57 1.56 -6.50 -9.22
C SER A 57 0.79 -5.93 -10.43
N GLY A 58 1.46 -5.40 -11.46
CA GLY A 58 0.92 -4.91 -12.75
C GLY A 58 -0.51 -4.37 -12.73
N SER A 59 -0.71 -3.04 -12.75
CA SER A 59 -2.07 -2.44 -12.73
C SER A 59 -2.92 -2.74 -13.97
N THR A 60 -2.29 -2.95 -15.13
CA THR A 60 -2.98 -3.06 -16.44
C THR A 60 -2.45 -4.20 -17.31
N GLY A 61 -1.60 -5.09 -16.78
CA GLY A 61 -0.93 -6.13 -17.57
C GLY A 61 -0.30 -7.26 -16.74
N PRO A 62 0.36 -8.24 -17.38
CA PRO A 62 0.96 -9.37 -16.69
C PRO A 62 2.05 -8.92 -15.70
N PRO A 63 2.26 -9.64 -14.59
CA PRO A 63 3.31 -9.34 -13.63
C PRO A 63 4.68 -9.19 -14.30
N ARG A 64 5.35 -8.06 -14.08
CA ARG A 64 6.74 -7.84 -14.56
C ARG A 64 7.73 -8.23 -13.48
N VAL A 65 8.82 -8.89 -13.86
CA VAL A 65 9.94 -9.18 -12.95
C VAL A 65 10.90 -7.99 -12.98
N ILE A 66 11.20 -7.43 -11.81
CA ILE A 66 12.20 -6.38 -11.61
C ILE A 66 13.42 -7.00 -10.93
N GLN A 67 14.61 -6.62 -11.39
CA GLN A 67 15.87 -6.97 -10.74
C GLN A 67 16.30 -5.83 -9.82
N LEU A 68 16.38 -6.11 -8.52
CA LEU A 68 16.93 -5.19 -7.52
C LEU A 68 18.32 -5.66 -7.11
N SER A 69 19.27 -4.73 -7.08
CA SER A 69 20.58 -5.01 -6.49
C SER A 69 20.50 -5.02 -4.96
N ARG A 70 21.39 -5.78 -4.33
CA ARG A 70 21.62 -5.75 -2.89
C ARG A 70 21.88 -4.33 -2.39
N GLY A 71 22.67 -3.55 -3.14
CA GLY A 71 22.93 -2.14 -2.85
C GLY A 71 21.65 -1.28 -2.77
N GLN A 72 20.74 -1.41 -3.73
CA GLN A 72 19.46 -0.69 -3.71
C GLN A 72 18.62 -1.03 -2.47
N MET A 73 18.52 -2.33 -2.13
CA MET A 73 17.75 -2.78 -0.97
C MET A 73 18.40 -2.33 0.36
N LYS A 74 19.73 -2.36 0.45
CA LYS A 74 20.47 -1.82 1.60
C LYS A 74 20.22 -0.33 1.78
N LEU A 75 20.35 0.46 0.73
CA LEU A 75 20.08 1.91 0.78
C LEU A 75 18.66 2.18 1.26
N SER A 76 17.66 1.46 0.72
CA SER A 76 16.26 1.58 1.15
C SER A 76 16.06 1.24 2.64
N ALA A 77 16.72 0.20 3.16
CA ALA A 77 16.68 -0.14 4.58
C ALA A 77 17.26 0.98 5.46
N HIS A 78 18.41 1.55 5.08
CA HIS A 78 19.05 2.63 5.85
C HIS A 78 18.24 3.94 5.81
N MET A 79 17.63 4.28 4.66
CA MET A 79 16.72 5.42 4.58
C MET A 79 15.51 5.23 5.52
N THR A 80 14.95 4.01 5.58
CA THR A 80 13.87 3.67 6.53
C THR A 80 14.34 3.87 7.98
N ALA A 81 15.53 3.37 8.32
CA ALA A 81 16.08 3.45 9.65
C ALA A 81 16.25 4.89 10.12
N LYS A 82 16.81 5.75 9.27
CA LYS A 82 16.99 7.17 9.54
C LYS A 82 15.65 7.90 9.71
N ALA A 83 14.70 7.65 8.83
CA ALA A 83 13.40 8.33 8.86
C ALA A 83 12.53 7.93 10.06
N LEU A 84 12.62 6.68 10.50
CA LEU A 84 11.80 6.12 11.58
C LEU A 84 12.59 5.90 12.87
N SER A 85 13.83 6.40 12.93
CA SER A 85 14.77 6.23 14.03
C SER A 85 14.98 4.77 14.47
N LEU A 86 14.91 3.80 13.56
CA LEU A 86 15.12 2.38 13.88
C LEU A 86 16.59 2.12 14.20
N GLN A 87 16.83 1.26 15.19
CA GLN A 87 18.16 0.92 15.67
C GLN A 87 18.33 -0.59 15.86
N SER A 88 19.57 -1.05 15.93
CA SER A 88 19.89 -2.43 16.27
C SER A 88 19.23 -2.83 17.60
N GLY A 89 18.63 -4.01 17.64
CA GLY A 89 17.88 -4.52 18.80
C GLY A 89 16.39 -4.13 18.83
N ASP A 90 15.93 -3.15 18.03
CA ASP A 90 14.49 -2.91 17.87
C ASP A 90 13.82 -4.19 17.34
N ARG A 91 12.64 -4.53 17.88
CA ARG A 91 11.91 -5.76 17.53
C ARG A 91 10.94 -5.47 16.41
N ALA A 92 11.14 -6.12 15.27
CA ALA A 92 10.31 -5.96 14.10
C ALA A 92 9.34 -7.13 13.95
N PHE A 93 8.07 -6.80 13.85
CA PHE A 93 7.01 -7.76 13.59
C PHE A 93 6.74 -7.88 12.09
N VAL A 94 7.01 -9.06 11.53
CA VAL A 94 6.95 -9.32 10.09
C VAL A 94 5.74 -10.18 9.77
N CYS A 95 4.67 -9.53 9.32
CA CYS A 95 3.39 -10.16 8.96
C CYS A 95 3.00 -9.97 7.50
N LEU A 96 3.93 -9.51 6.68
CA LEU A 96 3.78 -9.36 5.23
C LEU A 96 4.55 -10.49 4.54
N SER A 97 3.97 -11.06 3.48
CA SER A 97 4.61 -12.12 2.72
C SER A 97 5.91 -11.63 2.07
N PRO A 98 7.03 -12.38 2.18
CA PRO A 98 8.29 -12.06 1.51
C PRO A 98 8.23 -12.29 0.00
N GLN A 99 7.15 -12.87 -0.52
CA GLN A 99 6.91 -12.99 -1.97
C GLN A 99 6.60 -11.64 -2.63
N HIS A 100 6.28 -10.62 -1.82
CA HIS A 100 6.10 -9.25 -2.25
C HIS A 100 7.17 -8.35 -1.65
N ILE A 101 7.47 -7.25 -2.35
CA ILE A 101 8.53 -6.31 -1.96
C ILE A 101 8.36 -5.78 -0.53
N GLY A 102 7.12 -5.60 -0.06
CA GLY A 102 6.83 -5.13 1.30
C GLY A 102 7.35 -6.06 2.39
N GLY A 103 7.08 -7.36 2.31
CA GLY A 103 7.59 -8.35 3.27
C GLY A 103 9.09 -8.62 3.08
N LEU A 104 9.54 -8.66 1.82
CA LEU A 104 10.96 -8.84 1.49
C LEU A 104 11.83 -7.75 2.15
N MET A 105 11.40 -6.49 2.07
CA MET A 105 12.10 -5.37 2.66
C MET A 105 12.06 -5.34 4.18
N MET A 106 11.08 -5.97 4.84
CA MET A 106 11.12 -6.17 6.29
C MET A 106 12.26 -7.12 6.69
N LEU A 107 12.50 -8.18 5.91
CA LEU A 107 13.63 -9.08 6.12
C LEU A 107 14.97 -8.36 5.89
N VAL A 108 15.10 -7.59 4.81
CA VAL A 108 16.32 -6.79 4.56
C VAL A 108 16.57 -5.80 5.68
N ARG A 109 15.55 -5.07 6.14
CA ARG A 109 15.69 -4.14 7.28
C ARG A 109 16.19 -4.87 8.52
N GLY A 110 15.64 -6.04 8.84
CA GLY A 110 16.13 -6.82 9.97
C GLY A 110 17.57 -7.24 9.86
N LEU A 111 17.96 -7.80 8.70
CA LEU A 111 19.31 -8.32 8.45
C LEU A 111 20.36 -7.20 8.39
N GLU A 112 20.02 -6.04 7.80
CA GLU A 112 20.97 -4.94 7.64
C GLU A 112 21.09 -4.05 8.88
N LEU A 113 19.98 -3.82 9.58
CA LEU A 113 19.93 -2.90 10.72
C LEU A 113 20.10 -3.62 12.08
N GLY A 114 20.10 -4.95 12.10
CA GLY A 114 20.20 -5.74 13.33
C GLY A 114 18.90 -5.76 14.14
N LEU A 115 17.75 -5.75 13.45
CA LEU A 115 16.45 -5.83 14.14
C LEU A 115 16.17 -7.27 14.58
N ALA A 116 15.56 -7.43 15.74
CA ALA A 116 15.05 -8.72 16.19
C ALA A 116 13.77 -9.06 15.41
N LEU A 117 13.88 -9.91 14.39
CA LEU A 117 12.77 -10.29 13.52
C LEU A 117 11.91 -11.39 14.14
N THR A 118 10.61 -11.12 14.27
CA THR A 118 9.59 -12.14 14.50
C THR A 118 8.66 -12.22 13.29
N VAL A 119 8.82 -13.29 12.52
CA VAL A 119 8.05 -13.56 11.30
C VAL A 119 6.89 -14.50 11.64
N VAL A 120 5.71 -14.17 11.13
CA VAL A 120 4.52 -15.01 11.23
C VAL A 120 3.90 -15.25 9.88
N GLU A 121 3.02 -16.25 9.81
CA GLU A 121 2.15 -16.43 8.65
C GLU A 121 1.32 -15.16 8.38
N PRO A 122 1.35 -14.64 7.13
CA PRO A 122 0.49 -13.55 6.72
C PRO A 122 -0.99 -13.92 6.91
N SER A 123 -1.74 -13.03 7.54
CA SER A 123 -3.17 -13.22 7.76
C SER A 123 -3.91 -11.87 7.76
N GLY A 124 -5.24 -11.92 7.70
CA GLY A 124 -6.09 -10.73 7.73
C GLY A 124 -5.95 -9.92 9.01
N ASN A 125 -5.75 -10.57 10.16
CA ASN A 125 -5.40 -9.92 11.42
C ASN A 125 -4.14 -10.59 11.99
N PRO A 126 -2.96 -9.99 11.81
CA PRO A 126 -1.71 -10.63 12.17
C PRO A 126 -1.46 -10.70 13.69
N PHE A 127 -2.21 -9.95 14.51
CA PHE A 127 -2.11 -10.06 15.97
C PHE A 127 -2.74 -11.34 16.51
N ARG A 128 -3.62 -12.02 15.75
CA ARG A 128 -4.16 -13.33 16.17
C ARG A 128 -3.09 -14.42 16.30
N SER A 129 -1.96 -14.25 15.62
CA SER A 129 -0.81 -15.16 15.72
C SER A 129 -0.14 -15.11 17.10
N PHE A 130 -0.43 -14.08 17.90
CA PHE A 130 -0.05 -13.99 19.32
C PHE A 130 -1.32 -14.19 20.13
N GLY A 131 -1.35 -15.23 20.97
CA GLY A 131 -2.38 -15.30 21.99
C GLY A 131 -2.34 -14.06 22.88
N GLU A 132 -3.48 -13.68 23.45
CA GLU A 132 -3.62 -12.51 24.34
C GLU A 132 -2.60 -12.52 25.52
N SER A 133 -2.06 -13.69 25.85
CA SER A 133 -1.06 -13.91 26.90
C SER A 133 0.39 -13.61 26.51
N SER A 134 0.66 -13.24 25.25
CA SER A 134 2.01 -12.91 24.78
C SER A 134 2.52 -11.60 25.39
N LYS A 135 3.54 -11.67 26.26
CA LYS A 135 4.27 -10.49 26.77
C LYS A 135 5.29 -9.92 25.75
N GLN A 136 5.30 -10.40 24.51
CA GLN A 136 6.22 -9.89 23.49
C GLN A 136 5.76 -8.53 23.01
N ARG A 137 6.59 -7.51 23.25
CA ARG A 137 6.40 -6.17 22.69
C ARG A 137 7.17 -6.07 21.37
N PHE A 138 6.69 -5.23 20.48
CA PHE A 138 7.33 -4.93 19.20
C PHE A 138 7.50 -3.44 19.04
N ASP A 139 8.57 -3.03 18.37
CA ASP A 139 8.92 -1.63 18.19
C ASP A 139 8.54 -1.16 16.77
N PHE A 140 8.52 -2.09 15.81
CA PHE A 140 8.28 -1.77 14.41
C PHE A 140 7.39 -2.81 13.71
N ILE A 141 6.43 -2.32 12.92
CA ILE A 141 5.55 -3.15 12.10
C ILE A 141 5.24 -2.45 10.78
N ALA A 142 5.12 -3.22 9.70
CA ALA A 142 4.59 -2.77 8.43
C ALA A 142 3.32 -3.55 8.08
N LEU A 143 2.26 -2.84 7.67
CA LEU A 143 0.93 -3.37 7.43
C LEU A 143 0.38 -2.91 6.08
N VAL A 144 -0.65 -3.62 5.61
CA VAL A 144 -1.59 -3.09 4.59
C VAL A 144 -2.84 -2.50 5.28
N PRO A 145 -3.60 -1.58 4.64
CA PRO A 145 -4.79 -0.96 5.22
C PRO A 145 -5.78 -1.96 5.84
N LEU A 146 -6.02 -3.09 5.16
CA LEU A 146 -6.95 -4.11 5.64
C LEU A 146 -6.49 -4.76 6.96
N GLN A 147 -5.19 -5.02 7.11
CA GLN A 147 -4.66 -5.58 8.36
C GLN A 147 -4.76 -4.58 9.51
N LEU A 148 -4.45 -3.31 9.25
CA LEU A 148 -4.60 -2.24 10.25
C LEU A 148 -6.06 -2.09 10.69
N TYR A 149 -7.00 -2.13 9.75
CA TYR A 149 -8.43 -2.11 10.05
C TYR A 149 -8.83 -3.30 10.94
N ALA A 150 -8.42 -4.52 10.57
CA ALA A 150 -8.78 -5.72 11.32
C ALA A 150 -8.19 -5.74 12.75
N ILE A 151 -6.98 -5.18 12.93
CA ILE A 151 -6.37 -4.98 14.24
C ILE A 151 -7.22 -4.02 15.07
N LEU A 152 -7.56 -2.84 14.54
CA LEU A 152 -8.39 -1.86 15.25
C LEU A 152 -9.80 -2.38 15.54
N ALA A 153 -10.38 -3.18 14.65
CA ALA A 153 -11.66 -3.85 14.84
C ALA A 153 -11.65 -4.90 15.97
N SER A 154 -10.47 -5.31 16.44
CA SER A 154 -10.32 -6.19 17.62
C SER A 154 -10.44 -5.43 18.95
N GLY A 155 -10.73 -4.12 18.90
CA GLY A 155 -10.99 -3.29 20.08
C GLY A 155 -9.73 -3.01 20.91
N LYS A 156 -9.88 -3.05 22.23
CA LYS A 156 -8.84 -2.61 23.17
C LYS A 156 -7.52 -3.38 23.04
N SER A 157 -7.56 -4.68 22.75
CA SER A 157 -6.36 -5.51 22.61
C SER A 157 -5.55 -5.11 21.37
N GLY A 158 -6.21 -4.94 20.23
CA GLY A 158 -5.57 -4.47 18.99
C GLY A 158 -4.98 -3.07 19.16
N LEU A 159 -5.72 -2.16 19.77
CA LEU A 159 -5.25 -0.80 20.04
C LEU A 159 -4.05 -0.78 20.99
N ALA A 160 -4.06 -1.62 22.03
CA ALA A 160 -2.93 -1.75 22.96
C ALA A 160 -1.68 -2.22 22.22
N GLY A 161 -1.76 -3.27 21.40
CA GLY A 161 -0.63 -3.79 20.64
C GLY A 161 -0.07 -2.77 19.64
N LEU A 162 -0.91 -1.98 18.97
CA LEU A 162 -0.44 -0.89 18.10
C LEU A 162 0.28 0.20 18.91
N ASN A 163 -0.22 0.53 20.11
CA ASN A 163 0.35 1.57 20.96
C ASN A 163 1.63 1.17 21.69
N GLU A 164 2.03 -0.11 21.64
CA GLU A 164 3.35 -0.54 22.08
C GLU A 164 4.44 -0.27 21.04
N MET A 165 4.06 -0.06 19.78
CA MET A 165 4.99 0.20 18.69
C MET A 165 5.64 1.57 18.84
N LYS A 166 6.94 1.63 18.53
CA LYS A 166 7.65 2.90 18.31
C LYS A 166 7.21 3.56 17.01
N THR A 167 6.90 2.77 15.98
CA THR A 167 6.39 3.27 14.70
C THR A 167 5.67 2.19 13.89
N ILE A 168 4.65 2.62 13.14
CA ILE A 168 3.83 1.77 12.28
C ILE A 168 3.94 2.30 10.84
N LEU A 169 4.30 1.43 9.90
CA LEU A 169 4.21 1.72 8.47
C LEU A 169 2.96 1.09 7.87
N VAL A 170 2.28 1.84 7.00
CA VAL A 170 1.16 1.36 6.20
C VAL A 170 1.50 1.55 4.73
N GLY A 171 1.42 0.47 3.95
CA GLY A 171 1.68 0.50 2.50
C GLY A 171 0.66 -0.31 1.72
N GLY A 172 0.85 -0.43 0.41
CA GLY A 172 0.03 -1.30 -0.44
C GLY A 172 -1.27 -0.70 -0.95
N GLY A 173 -1.58 0.56 -0.66
CA GLY A 173 -2.72 1.27 -1.26
C GLY A 173 -3.13 2.54 -0.52
N PRO A 174 -4.15 3.25 -1.04
CA PRO A 174 -4.79 4.36 -0.35
C PRO A 174 -5.43 3.90 0.97
N LEU A 175 -5.54 4.81 1.94
CA LEU A 175 -6.12 4.52 3.25
C LEU A 175 -7.60 4.94 3.26
N PRO A 176 -8.55 4.02 3.50
CA PRO A 176 -9.98 4.37 3.58
C PRO A 176 -10.24 5.45 4.65
N LEU A 177 -11.20 6.35 4.42
CA LEU A 177 -11.50 7.45 5.34
C LEU A 177 -11.84 6.95 6.75
N GLN A 178 -12.69 5.94 6.86
CA GLN A 178 -13.07 5.35 8.16
C GLN A 178 -11.87 4.83 8.95
N LEU A 179 -10.82 4.40 8.25
CA LEU A 179 -9.58 3.99 8.89
C LEU A 179 -8.80 5.20 9.38
N GLN A 180 -8.80 6.31 8.63
CA GLN A 180 -8.17 7.57 9.05
C GLN A 180 -8.76 8.11 10.35
N GLU A 181 -10.09 8.08 10.51
CA GLU A 181 -10.75 8.52 11.75
C GLU A 181 -10.36 7.65 12.95
N LYS A 182 -10.31 6.32 12.76
CA LYS A 182 -9.90 5.39 13.83
C LYS A 182 -8.43 5.56 14.25
N LEU A 183 -7.59 6.11 13.37
CA LEU A 183 -6.17 6.35 13.69
C LEU A 183 -5.97 7.43 14.76
N GLU A 184 -6.95 8.28 15.03
CA GLU A 184 -6.88 9.27 16.12
C GLU A 184 -6.74 8.60 17.50
N GLN A 185 -7.23 7.37 17.65
CA GLN A 185 -7.12 6.60 18.88
C GLN A 185 -5.73 5.97 19.05
N VAL A 186 -4.97 5.83 17.96
CA VAL A 186 -3.62 5.26 17.95
C VAL A 186 -2.63 6.34 18.35
N ARG A 187 -1.92 6.11 19.45
CA ARG A 187 -0.86 6.99 19.98
C ARG A 187 0.48 6.78 19.29
N ALA A 188 0.78 5.56 18.88
CA ALA A 188 1.99 5.27 18.14
C ALA A 188 2.01 6.04 16.79
N PRO A 189 3.16 6.56 16.35
CA PRO A 189 3.32 7.15 15.03
C PRO A 189 2.89 6.19 13.91
N VAL A 190 1.91 6.61 13.10
CA VAL A 190 1.47 5.86 11.91
C VAL A 190 1.82 6.64 10.66
N TYR A 191 2.59 6.02 9.78
CA TYR A 191 3.00 6.61 8.50
C TYR A 191 2.47 5.81 7.33
N GLN A 192 1.91 6.50 6.35
CA GLN A 192 1.67 5.94 5.04
C GLN A 192 2.93 6.06 4.19
N THR A 193 3.21 5.00 3.44
CA THR A 193 4.34 4.94 2.52
C THR A 193 3.91 5.32 1.11
N PHE A 194 4.74 6.07 0.40
CA PHE A 194 4.68 6.21 -1.05
C PHE A 194 5.93 5.60 -1.67
N GLY A 195 5.75 4.67 -2.60
CA GLY A 195 6.83 4.01 -3.32
C GLY A 195 6.33 2.87 -4.19
N MET A 196 7.27 2.21 -4.85
CA MET A 196 7.00 1.16 -5.82
C MET A 196 8.12 0.12 -5.82
N THR A 197 7.93 -0.97 -6.56
CA THR A 197 8.94 -2.03 -6.62
C THR A 197 10.24 -1.53 -7.26
N GLU A 198 10.15 -0.64 -8.25
CA GLU A 198 11.27 0.00 -8.95
C GLU A 198 12.18 0.81 -7.99
N THR A 199 11.62 1.31 -6.89
CA THR A 199 12.35 2.06 -5.86
C THR A 199 12.75 1.18 -4.66
N ALA A 200 12.63 -0.14 -4.79
CA ALA A 200 12.77 -1.17 -3.75
C ALA A 200 11.78 -1.05 -2.57
N SER A 201 11.38 0.14 -2.14
CA SER A 201 10.33 0.35 -1.13
C SER A 201 9.82 1.79 -1.25
N HIS A 202 9.45 2.38 -0.11
CA HIS A 202 9.04 3.77 -0.01
C HIS A 202 10.19 4.75 -0.28
N ILE A 203 9.84 5.87 -0.89
CA ILE A 203 10.69 7.04 -1.11
C ILE A 203 10.17 8.28 -0.39
N ALA A 204 8.95 8.22 0.14
CA ALA A 204 8.34 9.28 0.92
C ALA A 204 7.38 8.70 1.97
N LEU A 205 7.15 9.48 3.03
CA LEU A 205 6.26 9.13 4.14
C LEU A 205 5.26 10.26 4.38
N ARG A 206 4.01 9.90 4.70
CA ARG A 206 2.97 10.82 5.15
C ARG A 206 2.53 10.42 6.55
N ARG A 207 2.60 11.35 7.50
CA ARG A 207 2.14 11.11 8.88
C ARG A 207 0.62 11.14 8.94
N LEU A 208 0.01 10.05 9.42
CA LEU A 208 -1.44 9.87 9.40
C LEU A 208 -2.15 10.29 10.68
N ASN A 209 -1.42 10.45 11.79
CA ASN A 209 -1.98 10.74 13.11
C ASN A 209 -1.07 11.62 13.98
N GLY A 210 -1.64 12.14 15.05
CA GLY A 210 -0.94 12.97 16.04
C GLY A 210 -0.73 14.41 15.58
N VAL A 211 0.05 15.17 16.36
CA VAL A 211 0.32 16.60 16.14
C VAL A 211 1.02 16.89 14.81
N ASP A 212 1.79 15.93 14.31
CA ASP A 212 2.53 16.04 13.05
C ASP A 212 1.74 15.48 11.85
N LYS A 213 0.44 15.21 11.98
CA LYS A 213 -0.41 14.73 10.88
C LYS A 213 -0.30 15.68 9.68
N SER A 214 -0.17 15.11 8.49
CA SER A 214 -0.01 15.88 7.25
C SER A 214 -0.78 15.24 6.10
N GLU A 215 -1.30 16.07 5.20
CA GLU A 215 -1.88 15.63 3.93
C GLU A 215 -0.84 15.39 2.84
N SER A 216 0.41 15.82 3.06
CA SER A 216 1.49 15.71 2.08
C SER A 216 2.46 14.59 2.44
N TYR A 217 2.97 13.92 1.41
CA TYR A 217 4.11 13.03 1.52
C TYR A 217 5.39 13.84 1.56
N GLN A 218 6.26 13.53 2.52
CA GLN A 218 7.61 14.07 2.61
C GLN A 218 8.59 13.04 2.06
N ALA A 219 9.32 13.41 1.00
CA ALA A 219 10.40 12.61 0.45
C ALA A 219 11.50 12.39 1.49
N LEU A 220 12.04 11.17 1.52
CA LEU A 220 13.16 10.83 2.39
C LEU A 220 14.37 11.73 2.07
N PRO A 221 15.25 12.04 3.03
CA PRO A 221 16.33 13.02 2.84
C PRO A 221 17.23 12.77 1.62
N GLU A 222 17.42 11.51 1.24
CA GLU A 222 18.25 11.04 0.13
C GLU A 222 17.49 10.92 -1.21
N VAL A 223 16.24 11.41 -1.26
CA VAL A 223 15.37 11.34 -2.44
C VAL A 223 15.13 12.75 -2.98
N GLU A 224 15.51 12.95 -4.24
CA GLU A 224 15.11 14.11 -5.03
C GLU A 224 13.76 13.81 -5.70
N VAL A 225 12.82 14.74 -5.57
CA VAL A 225 11.52 14.69 -6.24
C VAL A 225 11.35 15.89 -7.18
N GLY A 226 10.59 15.69 -8.25
CA GLY A 226 10.21 16.74 -9.19
C GLY A 226 8.95 16.38 -9.96
N GLN A 227 8.58 17.19 -10.95
CA GLN A 227 7.44 16.95 -11.83
C GLN A 227 7.89 17.00 -13.30
N ASP A 228 7.34 16.12 -14.13
CA ASP A 228 7.48 16.22 -15.58
C ASP A 228 6.42 17.20 -16.16
N VAL A 229 6.43 17.37 -17.48
CA VAL A 229 5.49 18.28 -18.18
C VAL A 229 4.02 17.87 -18.06
N ARG A 230 3.73 16.63 -17.63
CA ARG A 230 2.38 16.10 -17.43
C ARG A 230 1.90 16.31 -15.99
N GLY A 231 2.78 16.79 -15.10
CA GLY A 231 2.53 16.88 -13.66
C GLY A 231 2.80 15.56 -12.91
N CYS A 232 3.45 14.58 -13.56
CA CYS A 232 3.78 13.30 -12.93
C CYS A 232 5.08 13.38 -12.14
N LEU A 233 5.13 12.66 -11.03
CA LEU A 233 6.28 12.59 -10.13
C LEU A 233 7.53 12.05 -10.86
N ILE A 234 8.64 12.73 -10.66
CA ILE A 234 9.98 12.27 -11.00
C ILE A 234 10.70 11.96 -9.69
N ILE A 235 11.35 10.79 -9.64
CA ILE A 235 12.14 10.34 -8.49
C ILE A 235 13.59 10.18 -8.95
N LYS A 236 14.54 10.67 -8.16
CA LYS A 236 15.96 10.39 -8.34
C LYS A 236 16.62 10.16 -6.98
N SER A 237 17.29 9.02 -6.82
CA SER A 237 17.96 8.62 -5.59
C SER A 237 18.95 7.48 -5.86
N GLY A 238 19.80 7.13 -4.89
CA GLY A 238 20.65 5.94 -4.97
C GLY A 238 19.83 4.66 -5.21
N VAL A 239 18.59 4.57 -4.72
CA VAL A 239 17.69 3.43 -5.00
C VAL A 239 17.24 3.36 -6.46
N THR A 240 17.25 4.48 -7.20
CA THR A 240 17.04 4.52 -8.65
C THR A 240 18.35 4.54 -9.43
N ARG A 241 19.47 4.15 -8.80
CA ARG A 241 20.83 4.22 -9.38
C ARG A 241 21.21 5.64 -9.82
N ASN A 242 20.65 6.65 -9.13
CA ASN A 242 20.76 8.06 -9.48
C ASN A 242 20.22 8.43 -10.87
N GLU A 243 19.44 7.55 -11.49
CA GLU A 243 18.71 7.82 -12.72
C GLU A 243 17.34 8.43 -12.41
N ARG A 244 16.82 9.21 -13.35
CA ARG A 244 15.47 9.80 -13.26
C ARG A 244 14.45 8.72 -13.57
N LEU A 245 13.66 8.35 -12.57
CA LEU A 245 12.48 7.52 -12.72
C LEU A 245 11.25 8.43 -12.87
N VAL A 246 10.69 8.49 -14.07
CA VAL A 246 9.42 9.20 -14.33
C VAL A 246 8.27 8.25 -14.06
N THR A 247 7.36 8.62 -13.16
CA THR A 247 6.20 7.81 -12.83
C THR A 247 4.98 8.22 -13.67
N ASN A 248 3.87 7.52 -13.44
CA ASN A 248 2.54 7.89 -13.92
C ASN A 248 1.65 8.37 -12.76
N ASP A 249 2.27 8.76 -11.64
CA ASP A 249 1.60 9.28 -10.47
C ASP A 249 1.60 10.80 -10.54
N MET A 250 0.42 11.38 -10.73
CA MET A 250 0.27 12.83 -10.71
C MET A 250 0.39 13.35 -9.30
N ILE A 251 1.11 14.46 -9.16
CA ILE A 251 1.35 15.09 -7.86
C ILE A 251 1.14 16.61 -7.95
N GLU A 252 0.99 17.24 -6.79
CA GLU A 252 1.17 18.68 -6.57
C GLU A 252 2.41 18.87 -5.68
N LEU A 253 3.43 19.59 -6.16
CA LEU A 253 4.59 19.93 -5.31
C LEU A 253 4.20 21.01 -4.31
N VAL A 254 4.35 20.71 -3.03
CA VAL A 254 4.12 21.65 -1.92
C VAL A 254 5.44 22.34 -1.54
N SER A 255 6.55 21.60 -1.63
CA SER A 255 7.90 22.13 -1.40
C SER A 255 8.91 21.35 -2.26
N LYS A 256 10.21 21.59 -2.05
CA LYS A 256 11.28 20.83 -2.73
C LYS A 256 11.27 19.32 -2.40
N ARG A 257 10.64 18.92 -1.29
CA ARG A 257 10.60 17.52 -0.84
C ARG A 257 9.19 17.03 -0.52
N ASP A 258 8.22 17.93 -0.42
CA ASP A 258 6.87 17.57 -0.04
C ASP A 258 5.93 17.65 -1.24
N PHE A 259 5.06 16.64 -1.38
CA PHE A 259 4.10 16.58 -2.47
C PHE A 259 2.78 15.95 -2.02
N ARG A 260 1.68 16.35 -2.65
CA ARG A 260 0.39 15.66 -2.55
C ARG A 260 0.23 14.75 -3.75
N TRP A 261 -0.26 13.54 -3.52
CA TRP A 261 -0.59 12.61 -4.60
C TRP A 261 -2.02 12.85 -5.07
N LEU A 262 -2.20 13.09 -6.37
CA LEU A 262 -3.50 13.43 -6.97
C LEU A 262 -4.18 12.22 -7.62
N GLY A 263 -3.44 11.14 -7.88
CA GLY A 263 -3.94 9.97 -8.58
C GLY A 263 -2.99 9.50 -9.67
N ARG A 264 -3.44 8.54 -10.47
CA ARG A 264 -2.71 8.08 -11.66
C ARG A 264 -3.13 8.88 -12.88
N ILE A 265 -2.18 9.29 -13.71
CA ILE A 265 -2.49 9.90 -15.01
C ILE A 265 -3.30 8.95 -15.89
N ASP A 266 -3.07 7.64 -15.75
CA ASP A 266 -3.78 6.59 -16.47
C ASP A 266 -5.29 6.54 -16.13
N ASN A 267 -5.72 7.18 -15.04
CA ASN A 267 -7.12 7.22 -14.59
C ASN A 267 -7.75 8.62 -14.72
N VAL A 268 -7.07 9.59 -15.35
CA VAL A 268 -7.62 10.94 -15.55
C VAL A 268 -8.69 10.89 -16.64
N ILE A 269 -9.86 11.45 -16.32
CA ILE A 269 -11.01 11.56 -17.22
C ILE A 269 -11.06 12.98 -17.78
N ASN A 270 -11.24 13.13 -19.08
CA ASN A 270 -11.35 14.44 -19.73
C ASN A 270 -12.83 14.76 -19.99
N SER A 271 -13.48 15.43 -19.04
CA SER A 271 -14.90 15.77 -19.13
C SER A 271 -15.10 17.25 -19.46
N GLY A 272 -15.62 17.53 -20.66
CA GLY A 272 -15.90 18.90 -21.12
C GLY A 272 -14.64 19.78 -21.18
N GLY A 273 -13.49 19.19 -21.51
CA GLY A 273 -12.19 19.88 -21.52
C GLY A 273 -11.51 20.03 -20.16
N MET A 274 -12.15 19.57 -19.08
CA MET A 274 -11.61 19.62 -17.72
C MET A 274 -11.06 18.24 -17.30
N LYS A 275 -9.94 18.23 -16.56
CA LYS A 275 -9.33 17.01 -16.03
C LYS A 275 -9.98 16.63 -14.71
N VAL A 276 -10.54 15.43 -14.66
CA VAL A 276 -11.13 14.84 -13.45
C VAL A 276 -10.25 13.70 -12.95
N HIS A 277 -9.84 13.79 -11.69
CA HIS A 277 -9.04 12.76 -11.02
C HIS A 277 -9.97 11.71 -10.41
N ALA A 278 -10.02 10.51 -11.00
CA ALA A 278 -10.88 9.44 -10.54
C ALA A 278 -10.71 9.15 -9.05
N GLU A 279 -9.46 9.11 -8.54
CA GLU A 279 -9.18 8.82 -7.14
C GLU A 279 -9.71 9.89 -6.17
N ARG A 280 -9.77 11.16 -6.59
CA ARG A 280 -10.39 12.24 -5.80
C ARG A 280 -11.90 12.03 -5.69
N VAL A 281 -12.54 11.67 -6.80
CA VAL A 281 -13.98 11.40 -6.84
C VAL A 281 -14.31 10.13 -6.04
N GLU A 282 -13.50 9.07 -6.17
CA GLU A 282 -13.62 7.82 -5.40
C GLU A 282 -13.54 8.09 -3.89
N LEU A 283 -12.60 8.94 -3.45
CA LEU A 283 -12.50 9.35 -2.05
C LEU A 283 -13.79 10.04 -1.59
N ALA A 284 -14.25 11.07 -2.31
CA ALA A 284 -15.46 11.81 -1.98
C ALA A 284 -16.71 10.89 -1.91
N VAL A 285 -16.84 9.95 -2.86
CA VAL A 285 -17.91 8.94 -2.86
C VAL A 285 -17.84 8.09 -1.60
N ALA A 286 -16.65 7.61 -1.21
CA ALA A 286 -16.48 6.81 -0.01
C ALA A 286 -16.86 7.58 1.27
N GLU A 287 -16.59 8.88 1.35
CA GLU A 287 -16.99 9.70 2.52
C GLU A 287 -18.52 9.81 2.62
N ILE A 288 -19.20 10.04 1.49
CA ILE A 288 -20.67 10.15 1.48
C ILE A 288 -21.32 8.80 1.79
N LEU A 289 -20.81 7.69 1.23
CA LEU A 289 -21.30 6.35 1.57
C LEU A 289 -21.16 6.06 3.07
N ALA A 290 -20.03 6.45 3.68
CA ALA A 290 -19.84 6.30 5.12
C ALA A 290 -20.86 7.14 5.91
N ALA A 291 -21.11 8.38 5.52
CA ALA A 291 -22.11 9.24 6.16
C ALA A 291 -23.55 8.68 6.04
N LEU A 292 -23.85 7.94 4.96
CA LEU A 292 -25.14 7.29 4.75
C LEU A 292 -25.29 5.95 5.49
N GLY A 293 -24.28 5.53 6.25
CA GLY A 293 -24.24 4.24 6.94
C GLY A 293 -23.95 3.05 6.01
N GLU A 294 -23.57 3.29 4.76
CA GLU A 294 -23.13 2.27 3.80
C GLU A 294 -21.63 1.98 4.00
N CYS A 295 -21.24 1.78 5.26
CA CYS A 295 -19.84 1.82 5.67
C CYS A 295 -19.05 0.56 5.31
N ASN A 296 -19.71 -0.54 4.98
CA ASN A 296 -19.07 -1.83 4.81
C ASN A 296 -19.37 -2.37 3.41
N GLU A 297 -18.33 -2.78 2.69
CA GLU A 297 -18.36 -3.72 1.55
C GLU A 297 -18.54 -3.17 0.13
N LEU A 298 -18.89 -1.91 -0.08
CA LEU A 298 -19.02 -1.39 -1.45
C LEU A 298 -17.64 -1.14 -2.09
N VAL A 299 -17.21 -2.09 -2.91
CA VAL A 299 -16.05 -1.95 -3.79
C VAL A 299 -16.48 -1.10 -5.00
N LEU A 300 -15.81 0.01 -5.25
CA LEU A 300 -16.18 0.92 -6.33
C LEU A 300 -14.96 1.42 -7.10
N PHE A 301 -15.22 1.95 -8.29
CA PHE A 301 -14.26 2.77 -9.01
C PHE A 301 -14.96 3.88 -9.80
N VAL A 302 -14.22 4.93 -10.13
CA VAL A 302 -14.67 6.02 -11.01
C VAL A 302 -13.96 5.90 -12.36
N GLY A 303 -14.70 6.17 -13.44
CA GLY A 303 -14.19 6.07 -14.81
C GLY A 303 -14.89 7.04 -15.76
N GLY A 304 -14.31 7.20 -16.95
CA GLY A 304 -14.88 7.94 -18.06
C GLY A 304 -15.56 7.00 -19.05
N VAL A 305 -16.77 7.35 -19.50
CA VAL A 305 -17.42 6.69 -20.65
C VAL A 305 -17.59 7.68 -21.80
N PRO A 306 -17.51 7.25 -23.07
CA PRO A 306 -17.70 8.16 -24.20
C PRO A 306 -19.02 8.94 -24.12
N ASP A 307 -18.97 10.24 -24.38
CA ASP A 307 -20.13 11.14 -24.42
C ASP A 307 -19.95 12.17 -25.53
N GLU A 308 -20.96 12.37 -26.38
CA GLU A 308 -20.87 13.24 -27.57
C GLU A 308 -20.59 14.71 -27.22
N ARG A 309 -21.05 15.17 -26.05
CA ARG A 309 -20.94 16.58 -25.64
C ARG A 309 -19.68 16.84 -24.82
N LEU A 310 -19.30 15.88 -23.97
CA LEU A 310 -18.23 16.05 -22.99
C LEU A 310 -16.92 15.39 -23.41
N GLY A 311 -16.92 14.57 -24.46
CA GLY A 311 -15.83 13.65 -24.77
C GLY A 311 -15.92 12.43 -23.86
N GLU A 312 -15.71 12.64 -22.56
CA GLU A 312 -15.91 11.62 -21.52
C GLU A 312 -16.89 12.10 -20.44
N MET A 313 -17.91 11.28 -20.14
CA MET A 313 -18.80 11.46 -18.99
C MET A 313 -18.22 10.74 -17.78
N VAL A 314 -18.14 11.43 -16.64
CA VAL A 314 -17.73 10.84 -15.37
C VAL A 314 -18.83 9.91 -14.84
N VAL A 315 -18.47 8.67 -14.53
CA VAL A 315 -19.36 7.66 -13.97
C VAL A 315 -18.75 7.00 -12.74
N CYS A 316 -19.60 6.59 -11.81
CA CYS A 316 -19.21 5.78 -10.65
C CYS A 316 -19.80 4.38 -10.80
N VAL A 317 -18.96 3.35 -10.67
CA VAL A 317 -19.38 1.95 -10.77
C VAL A 317 -19.14 1.27 -9.43
N VAL A 318 -20.17 0.64 -8.90
CA VAL A 318 -20.16 -0.03 -7.60
C VAL A 318 -20.40 -1.52 -7.79
N GLU A 319 -19.63 -2.34 -7.11
CA GLU A 319 -19.87 -3.79 -7.01
C GLU A 319 -21.07 -4.04 -6.11
N SER A 320 -22.22 -4.33 -6.74
CA SER A 320 -23.48 -4.66 -6.06
C SER A 320 -24.45 -5.27 -7.06
N VAL A 321 -25.38 -6.11 -6.59
CA VAL A 321 -26.52 -6.58 -7.39
C VAL A 321 -27.39 -5.38 -7.81
N GLU A 322 -27.64 -4.47 -6.88
CA GLU A 322 -28.44 -3.25 -7.11
C GLU A 322 -27.93 -2.11 -6.22
N LEU A 323 -27.96 -0.87 -6.73
CA LEU A 323 -27.70 0.31 -5.91
C LEU A 323 -29.02 0.91 -5.44
N PRO A 324 -29.31 0.95 -4.14
CA PRO A 324 -30.57 1.51 -3.65
C PRO A 324 -30.74 2.98 -4.07
N ALA A 325 -31.95 3.35 -4.49
CA ALA A 325 -32.25 4.72 -4.92
C ALA A 325 -31.91 5.79 -3.85
N ARG A 326 -32.07 5.45 -2.57
CA ARG A 326 -31.66 6.31 -1.44
C ARG A 326 -30.17 6.64 -1.45
N VAL A 327 -29.33 5.66 -1.83
CA VAL A 327 -27.87 5.81 -1.89
C VAL A 327 -27.51 6.68 -3.08
N VAL A 328 -28.09 6.45 -4.26
CA VAL A 328 -27.88 7.29 -5.44
C VAL A 328 -28.26 8.75 -5.16
N ALA A 329 -29.43 8.98 -4.53
CA ALA A 329 -29.89 10.32 -4.17
C ALA A 329 -28.94 10.99 -3.16
N GLY A 330 -28.51 10.27 -2.13
CA GLY A 330 -27.54 10.76 -1.15
C GLY A 330 -26.19 11.10 -1.76
N LEU A 331 -25.68 10.26 -2.68
CA LEU A 331 -24.46 10.53 -3.44
C LEU A 331 -24.57 11.80 -4.27
N ARG A 332 -25.65 11.97 -5.04
CA ARG A 332 -25.86 13.18 -5.86
C ARG A 332 -25.91 14.45 -5.03
N ALA A 333 -26.61 14.41 -3.90
CA ALA A 333 -26.70 15.54 -2.99
C ALA A 333 -25.34 15.86 -2.37
N GLY A 334 -24.69 14.87 -1.75
CA GLY A 334 -23.46 15.09 -0.98
C GLY A 334 -22.22 15.38 -1.82
N LEU A 335 -22.13 14.86 -3.05
CA LEU A 335 -20.97 15.10 -3.91
C LEU A 335 -20.91 16.53 -4.45
N SER A 336 -22.07 17.17 -4.62
CA SER A 336 -22.14 18.56 -5.14
C SER A 336 -21.51 19.58 -4.17
N ASP A 337 -21.41 19.24 -2.88
CA ASP A 337 -20.78 20.08 -1.86
C ASP A 337 -19.25 19.89 -1.78
N LYS A 338 -18.72 18.81 -2.36
CA LYS A 338 -17.30 18.39 -2.25
C LYS A 338 -16.52 18.48 -3.56
N LEU A 339 -17.21 18.41 -4.68
CA LEU A 339 -16.64 18.30 -6.01
C LEU A 339 -17.14 19.43 -6.90
N GLU A 340 -16.31 19.83 -7.85
CA GLU A 340 -16.73 20.75 -8.89
C GLU A 340 -17.79 20.10 -9.79
N LYS A 341 -18.65 20.90 -10.41
CA LYS A 341 -19.77 20.40 -11.25
C LYS A 341 -19.34 19.39 -12.32
N HIS A 342 -18.13 19.54 -12.88
CA HIS A 342 -17.59 18.66 -13.92
C HIS A 342 -16.98 17.36 -13.37
N GLU A 343 -16.67 17.30 -12.06
CA GLU A 343 -16.14 16.12 -11.37
C GLU A 343 -17.24 15.20 -10.85
N VAL A 344 -18.45 15.72 -10.63
CA VAL A 344 -19.58 14.94 -10.10
C VAL A 344 -20.00 13.86 -11.11
N PRO A 345 -20.02 12.55 -10.72
CA PRO A 345 -20.52 11.49 -11.57
C PRO A 345 -21.96 11.74 -12.03
N GLN A 346 -22.18 11.72 -13.35
CA GLN A 346 -23.51 11.91 -13.91
C GLN A 346 -24.37 10.65 -13.78
N ARG A 347 -23.73 9.48 -13.76
CA ARG A 347 -24.37 8.18 -13.63
C ARG A 347 -23.66 7.32 -12.59
N PHE A 348 -24.47 6.57 -11.86
CA PHE A 348 -24.05 5.56 -10.89
C PHE A 348 -24.54 4.21 -11.40
N TYR A 349 -23.63 3.26 -11.53
CA TYR A 349 -23.90 1.93 -12.07
C TYR A 349 -23.62 0.87 -11.02
N SER A 350 -24.44 -0.18 -11.00
CA SER A 350 -24.18 -1.40 -10.25
C SER A 350 -23.72 -2.51 -11.20
N LEU A 351 -22.65 -3.20 -10.83
CA LEU A 351 -22.24 -4.45 -11.46
C LEU A 351 -22.17 -5.51 -10.37
N ASP A 352 -22.88 -6.63 -10.53
CA ASP A 352 -22.89 -7.73 -9.54
C ASP A 352 -21.47 -8.16 -9.14
N LYS A 353 -20.57 -8.24 -10.12
CA LYS A 353 -19.16 -8.53 -9.88
C LYS A 353 -18.22 -7.78 -10.80
N LEU A 354 -17.29 -7.05 -10.19
CA LEU A 354 -16.20 -6.36 -10.86
C LEU A 354 -15.11 -7.34 -11.27
N VAL A 355 -14.67 -7.21 -12.52
CA VAL A 355 -13.51 -7.93 -13.00
C VAL A 355 -12.26 -7.39 -12.34
N ARG A 356 -11.41 -8.30 -11.86
CA ARG A 356 -10.13 -7.99 -11.23
C ARG A 356 -8.97 -8.56 -12.05
N THR A 357 -7.79 -7.96 -11.93
CA THR A 357 -6.54 -8.52 -12.44
C THR A 357 -6.19 -9.81 -11.69
N PRO A 358 -5.25 -10.64 -12.18
CA PRO A 358 -4.74 -11.80 -11.42
C PRO A 358 -4.18 -11.43 -10.04
N THR A 359 -3.83 -10.15 -9.84
CA THR A 359 -3.30 -9.59 -8.58
C THR A 359 -4.39 -8.99 -7.69
N GLY A 360 -5.67 -9.18 -8.03
CA GLY A 360 -6.83 -8.77 -7.25
C GLY A 360 -7.24 -7.30 -7.37
N LYS A 361 -6.56 -6.50 -8.20
CA LYS A 361 -6.90 -5.08 -8.44
C LYS A 361 -8.10 -4.96 -9.39
N ILE A 362 -8.94 -3.94 -9.23
CA ILE A 362 -10.03 -3.67 -10.15
C ILE A 362 -9.47 -3.37 -11.55
N ASN A 363 -9.94 -4.10 -12.57
CA ASN A 363 -9.61 -3.80 -13.96
C ASN A 363 -10.61 -2.77 -14.50
N ARG A 364 -10.33 -1.48 -14.30
CA ARG A 364 -11.26 -0.38 -14.67
C ARG A 364 -11.67 -0.45 -16.14
N LYS A 365 -10.72 -0.61 -17.06
CA LYS A 365 -10.98 -0.68 -18.50
C LYS A 365 -11.96 -1.79 -18.85
N LEU A 366 -11.69 -3.02 -18.44
CA LEU A 366 -12.55 -4.15 -18.76
C LEU A 366 -13.95 -4.05 -18.14
N ASN A 367 -14.07 -3.45 -16.95
CA ASN A 367 -15.39 -3.19 -16.35
C ASN A 367 -16.16 -2.10 -17.10
N LEU A 368 -15.49 -1.04 -17.57
CA LEU A 368 -16.12 -0.02 -18.42
C LEU A 368 -16.53 -0.61 -19.78
N ASP A 369 -15.69 -1.43 -20.41
CA ASP A 369 -16.02 -2.13 -21.66
C ASP A 369 -17.26 -3.03 -21.48
N ARG A 370 -17.34 -3.79 -20.37
CA ARG A 370 -18.52 -4.60 -20.00
C ARG A 370 -19.76 -3.74 -19.80
N LEU A 371 -19.61 -2.58 -19.14
CA LEU A 371 -20.70 -1.65 -18.90
C LEU A 371 -21.27 -1.11 -20.21
N LEU A 372 -20.39 -0.73 -21.15
CA LEU A 372 -20.78 -0.23 -22.48
C LEU A 372 -21.41 -1.31 -23.34
N ALA A 373 -20.88 -2.55 -23.32
CA ALA A 373 -21.44 -3.67 -24.08
C ALA A 373 -22.82 -4.14 -23.59
N GLY A 374 -23.16 -3.90 -22.31
CA GLY A 374 -24.43 -4.27 -21.70
C GLY A 374 -25.45 -3.12 -21.61
N SER A 375 -25.12 -1.91 -22.06
CA SER A 375 -26.01 -0.76 -22.00
C SER A 375 -26.90 -0.70 -23.25
N PRO A 376 -28.22 -0.45 -23.14
CA PRO A 376 -29.11 -0.28 -24.30
C PRO A 376 -28.91 1.06 -25.04
N TYR A 377 -27.72 1.66 -24.93
CA TYR A 377 -27.32 2.82 -25.73
C TYR A 377 -26.46 2.32 -26.90
N ASN A 378 -27.11 1.59 -27.79
CA ASN A 378 -26.85 1.55 -29.23
C ASN A 378 -28.19 1.68 -29.94
#